data_AF-A0A2J6QFW2-F1
#
_entry.id   AF-A0A2J6QFW2-F1
#
_cell.length_a   1.000
_cell.length_b   1.000
_cell.length_c   1.000
_cell.angle_alpha   90.00
_cell.angle_beta   90.00
_cell.angle_gamma   90.00
#
_symmetry.space_group_name_H-M   'P 1'
#
loop_
_entity.id
_entity.type
_entity.pdbx_description
1 polymer ?
#
loop_
_entity_poly.entity_id
_entity_poly.type
_entity_poly.pdbx_seq_one_letter_code
_entity_poly.pdbx_strand_id
1 'polypeptide(L)'
;MEDHDGLPEALKKAAHSLQPFVKPRQEVVQIRRILSSHLSVHLNSNSGLPVSRPLSLVDPKSNVDVIPHGVRGIQREYLRYVRANIKARKEYSKASKEHRAGLESQGPIVDMRECSTPQDGFENSMESFLGLVRQRQKHDRLRIIQDYIDMLSQKPAASAEYLNLQEVLKGLELMPKVPADVVNVSASSHMPDRKDLKVLMDQLEKAVLRAKMLLKKEQKLLAKLQAKNAVASAHHGGRLQAIDATRHDLINWIEVELGRAGDSPLEPEDEHTSAKPAKQRREHIESELRSIQRQYARYTKARQGLVAASGGKLEPPTSIELGEDNGLQLANELLSIADGTSQVMHPYLDAMVLVSNEQKVMLQQKSHLTITLSKQLKEGSQGLDRLAEESHLLPAHPMLAAISQRKTLEGAGSFGEQMSIQEWPDTSRRARVWVFASDSATNATKDMVSEKLEEGSTYIVEAEKALSELKSLLGGDGKEDIWARLDGNLGGIRRKVADH
;
A
#
# COMPACT_ATOMS: atom_id res chain seq x y z
N MET A 1 -49.81 -14.92 30.84
CA MET A 1 -49.14 -13.96 31.72
C MET A 1 -48.30 -14.81 32.62
N GLU A 2 -46.99 -14.83 32.42
CA GLU A 2 -46.08 -15.72 33.14
C GLU A 2 -45.30 -14.87 34.16
N ASP A 3 -45.36 -15.31 35.41
CA ASP A 3 -44.84 -14.61 36.57
C ASP A 3 -43.30 -14.49 36.51
N HIS A 4 -42.80 -13.25 36.45
CA HIS A 4 -41.37 -12.96 36.36
C HIS A 4 -40.67 -12.91 37.72
N ASP A 5 -41.24 -13.47 38.79
CA ASP A 5 -40.77 -13.20 40.16
C ASP A 5 -39.35 -13.70 40.50
N GLY A 6 -38.79 -14.64 39.72
CA GLY A 6 -37.44 -15.17 39.93
C GLY A 6 -36.28 -14.48 39.19
N LEU A 7 -36.53 -13.45 38.36
CA LEU A 7 -35.48 -12.86 37.51
C LEU A 7 -34.74 -11.67 38.16
N PRO A 8 -33.41 -11.55 37.98
CA PRO A 8 -32.63 -10.36 38.37
C PRO A 8 -33.28 -9.05 37.93
N GLU A 9 -33.25 -8.01 38.76
CA GLU A 9 -33.94 -6.73 38.52
C GLU A 9 -33.56 -6.07 37.18
N ALA A 10 -32.33 -6.28 36.71
CA ALA A 10 -31.86 -5.84 35.40
C ALA A 10 -32.59 -6.54 34.23
N LEU A 11 -32.87 -7.83 34.35
CA LEU A 11 -33.62 -8.60 33.35
C LEU A 11 -35.10 -8.25 33.38
N LYS A 12 -35.67 -7.92 34.55
CA LYS A 12 -37.04 -7.38 34.65
C LYS A 12 -37.17 -6.03 33.95
N LYS A 13 -36.20 -5.11 34.13
CA LYS A 13 -36.17 -3.81 33.42
C LYS A 13 -36.01 -3.97 31.91
N ALA A 14 -35.16 -4.91 31.47
CA ALA A 14 -35.00 -5.23 30.06
C ALA A 14 -36.28 -5.87 29.48
N ALA A 15 -36.89 -6.83 30.18
CA ALA A 15 -38.14 -7.47 29.78
C ALA A 15 -39.29 -6.47 29.66
N HIS A 16 -39.45 -5.56 30.62
CA HIS A 16 -40.46 -4.48 30.55
C HIS A 16 -40.20 -3.51 29.40
N SER A 17 -38.92 -3.20 29.10
CA SER A 17 -38.55 -2.33 27.98
C SER A 17 -38.78 -3.01 26.62
N LEU A 18 -38.66 -4.34 26.57
CA LEU A 18 -38.88 -5.16 25.38
C LEU A 18 -40.33 -5.61 25.23
N GLN A 19 -41.15 -5.54 26.28
CA GLN A 19 -42.56 -5.97 26.29
C GLN A 19 -43.41 -5.33 25.16
N PRO A 20 -43.24 -4.04 24.78
CA PRO A 20 -43.94 -3.46 23.64
C PRO A 20 -43.51 -4.04 22.28
N PHE A 21 -42.31 -4.64 22.20
CA PHE A 21 -41.70 -5.16 20.99
C PHE A 21 -41.76 -6.70 20.89
N VAL A 22 -42.00 -7.39 22.00
CA VAL A 22 -42.16 -8.85 22.08
C VAL A 22 -43.64 -9.19 21.90
N LYS A 23 -44.01 -9.54 20.67
CA LYS A 23 -45.38 -9.97 20.32
C LYS A 23 -45.51 -11.49 20.38
N PRO A 24 -46.69 -12.02 20.74
CA PRO A 24 -46.94 -13.46 20.72
C PRO A 24 -46.75 -14.03 19.31
N ARG A 25 -46.29 -15.29 19.21
CA ARG A 25 -45.97 -15.94 17.93
C ARG A 25 -47.10 -15.85 16.89
N GLN A 26 -48.36 -15.89 17.34
CA GLN A 26 -49.54 -15.77 16.48
C GLN A 26 -49.66 -14.39 15.84
N GLU A 27 -49.47 -13.31 16.60
CA GLU A 27 -49.45 -11.94 16.07
C GLU A 27 -48.29 -11.73 15.12
N VAL A 28 -47.12 -12.30 15.43
CA VAL A 28 -45.95 -12.22 14.53
C VAL A 28 -46.24 -12.90 13.20
N VAL A 29 -46.89 -14.06 13.19
CA VAL A 29 -47.29 -14.76 11.96
C VAL A 29 -48.34 -13.96 11.18
N GLN A 30 -49.31 -13.34 11.85
CA GLN A 30 -50.30 -12.46 11.21
C GLN A 30 -49.64 -11.21 10.60
N ILE A 31 -48.75 -10.56 11.33
CA ILE A 31 -47.98 -9.40 10.85
C ILE A 31 -47.12 -9.80 9.65
N ARG A 32 -46.40 -10.94 9.71
CA ARG A 32 -45.62 -11.46 8.58
C ARG A 32 -46.51 -11.73 7.36
N ARG A 33 -47.72 -12.26 7.55
CA ARG A 33 -48.69 -12.50 6.46
C ARG A 33 -49.17 -11.19 5.84
N ILE A 34 -49.50 -10.19 6.64
CA ILE A 34 -49.93 -8.85 6.19
C ILE A 34 -48.79 -8.13 5.46
N LEU A 35 -47.57 -8.19 5.99
CA LEU A 35 -46.40 -7.60 5.33
C LEU A 35 -46.08 -8.31 4.01
N SER A 36 -46.17 -9.64 4.00
CA SER A 36 -45.95 -10.42 2.77
C SER A 36 -46.99 -10.11 1.70
N SER A 37 -48.26 -9.95 2.08
CA SER A 37 -49.31 -9.55 1.13
C SER A 37 -49.08 -8.13 0.62
N HIS A 38 -48.79 -7.17 1.50
CA HIS A 38 -48.49 -5.79 1.11
C HIS A 38 -47.27 -5.69 0.18
N LEU A 39 -46.18 -6.40 0.50
CA LEU A 39 -44.99 -6.46 -0.35
C LEU A 39 -45.27 -7.13 -1.69
N SER A 40 -46.05 -8.21 -1.71
CA SER A 40 -46.44 -8.88 -2.96
C SER A 40 -47.23 -7.94 -3.88
N VAL A 41 -48.11 -7.10 -3.34
CA VAL A 41 -48.90 -6.13 -4.13
C VAL A 41 -48.00 -5.07 -4.76
N HIS A 42 -46.96 -4.59 -4.06
CA HIS A 42 -46.05 -3.56 -4.58
C HIS A 42 -44.91 -4.10 -5.44
N LEU A 43 -44.51 -5.36 -5.27
CA LEU A 43 -43.45 -5.99 -6.05
C LEU A 43 -43.96 -6.66 -7.33
N ASN A 44 -45.24 -7.07 -7.36
CA ASN A 44 -45.81 -7.84 -8.48
C ASN A 44 -46.55 -6.99 -9.53
N SER A 45 -46.39 -5.67 -9.55
CA SER A 45 -47.11 -4.82 -10.52
C SER A 45 -46.81 -5.13 -12.00
N ASN A 46 -45.76 -5.91 -12.30
CA ASN A 46 -45.38 -6.25 -13.68
C ASN A 46 -45.35 -7.76 -14.02
N SER A 47 -45.54 -8.68 -13.07
CA SER A 47 -45.59 -10.11 -13.37
C SER A 47 -46.17 -10.90 -12.20
N GLY A 48 -47.31 -11.56 -12.40
CA GLY A 48 -48.08 -12.27 -11.37
C GLY A 48 -47.45 -13.55 -10.80
N LEU A 49 -46.16 -13.53 -10.45
CA LEU A 49 -45.47 -14.64 -9.79
C LEU A 49 -45.20 -14.29 -8.30
N PRO A 50 -45.39 -15.23 -7.37
CA PRO A 50 -45.13 -15.00 -5.95
C PRO A 50 -43.63 -14.73 -5.69
N VAL A 51 -43.36 -13.83 -4.74
CA VAL A 51 -42.02 -13.29 -4.42
C VAL A 51 -41.12 -14.37 -3.81
N SER A 52 -40.48 -15.16 -4.67
CA SER A 52 -39.38 -16.08 -4.30
C SER A 52 -38.00 -15.43 -4.45
N ARG A 53 -37.93 -14.16 -4.87
CA ARG A 53 -36.67 -13.47 -5.13
C ARG A 53 -36.25 -12.65 -3.90
N PRO A 54 -34.99 -12.75 -3.44
CA PRO A 54 -34.52 -11.92 -2.33
C PRO A 54 -34.62 -10.44 -2.71
N LEU A 55 -35.11 -9.62 -1.77
CA LEU A 55 -35.34 -8.18 -1.93
C LEU A 55 -34.07 -7.40 -2.37
N SER A 56 -32.90 -8.01 -2.23
CA SER A 56 -31.60 -7.49 -2.69
C SER A 56 -31.41 -7.47 -4.20
N LEU A 57 -32.23 -8.21 -4.97
CA LEU A 57 -32.11 -8.35 -6.43
C LEU A 57 -33.22 -7.62 -7.20
N VAL A 58 -34.01 -6.78 -6.53
CA VAL A 58 -35.04 -5.95 -7.17
C VAL A 58 -34.37 -4.70 -7.75
N ASP A 59 -34.53 -4.48 -9.06
CA ASP A 59 -33.97 -3.31 -9.76
C ASP A 59 -34.64 -2.04 -9.20
N PRO A 60 -33.90 -1.08 -8.62
CA PRO A 60 -34.46 0.11 -7.96
C PRO A 60 -35.13 1.11 -8.93
N LYS A 61 -35.37 0.72 -10.18
CA LYS A 61 -36.05 1.53 -11.21
C LYS A 61 -37.57 1.48 -11.10
N SER A 62 -38.13 1.09 -9.95
CA SER A 62 -39.57 1.22 -9.72
C SER A 62 -39.94 2.70 -9.70
N ASN A 63 -40.69 3.16 -10.69
CA ASN A 63 -41.21 4.53 -10.76
C ASN A 63 -42.03 4.84 -9.50
N VAL A 64 -41.53 5.77 -8.67
CA VAL A 64 -42.18 6.26 -7.43
C VAL A 64 -43.36 7.20 -7.73
N ASP A 65 -43.74 7.32 -9.00
CA ASP A 65 -44.77 8.25 -9.48
C ASP A 65 -46.19 7.76 -9.20
N VAL A 66 -46.40 6.45 -9.01
CA VAL A 66 -47.72 5.91 -8.63
C VAL A 66 -47.86 5.98 -7.11
N ILE A 67 -48.75 6.83 -6.61
CA ILE A 67 -49.15 6.82 -5.20
C ILE A 67 -49.88 5.49 -4.95
N PRO A 68 -49.35 4.58 -4.14
CA PRO A 68 -50.13 3.43 -3.77
C PRO A 68 -51.25 3.91 -2.84
N HIS A 69 -52.49 3.69 -3.25
CA HIS A 69 -53.67 4.04 -2.45
C HIS A 69 -53.62 3.25 -1.14
N GLY A 70 -53.27 3.90 -0.02
CA GLY A 70 -53.21 3.28 1.30
C GLY A 70 -52.12 3.80 2.25
N VAL A 71 -51.12 4.52 1.77
CA VAL A 71 -50.00 4.98 2.62
C VAL A 71 -50.41 6.17 3.50
N ARG A 72 -50.52 5.96 4.82
CA ARG A 72 -50.81 7.02 5.83
C ARG A 72 -49.66 7.20 6.82
N GLY A 73 -49.58 8.38 7.43
CA GLY A 73 -48.60 8.70 8.48
C GLY A 73 -47.18 8.95 7.95
N ILE A 74 -46.17 8.54 8.73
CA ILE A 74 -44.74 8.83 8.50
C ILE A 74 -44.24 8.36 7.12
N GLN A 75 -44.79 7.25 6.61
CA GLN A 75 -44.42 6.70 5.31
C GLN A 75 -44.85 7.62 4.16
N ARG A 76 -45.98 8.34 4.30
CA ARG A 76 -46.44 9.34 3.33
C ARG A 76 -45.50 10.54 3.30
N GLU A 77 -45.04 10.97 4.46
CA GLU A 77 -44.09 12.07 4.58
C GLU A 77 -42.73 11.69 4.01
N TYR A 78 -42.24 10.49 4.32
CA TYR A 78 -41.02 9.94 3.72
C TYR A 78 -41.11 9.91 2.19
N LEU A 79 -42.21 9.39 1.62
CA LEU A 79 -42.40 9.40 0.17
C LEU A 79 -42.48 10.82 -0.41
N ARG A 80 -43.06 11.78 0.32
CA ARG A 80 -43.05 13.21 -0.05
C ARG A 80 -41.62 13.75 -0.10
N TYR A 81 -40.78 13.46 0.90
CA TYR A 81 -39.38 13.89 0.94
C TYR A 81 -38.53 13.21 -0.14
N VAL A 82 -38.73 11.91 -0.38
CA VAL A 82 -38.04 11.18 -1.45
C VAL A 82 -38.37 11.78 -2.81
N ARG A 83 -39.63 12.10 -3.08
CA ARG A 83 -40.04 12.78 -4.32
C ARG A 83 -39.45 14.18 -4.43
N ALA A 84 -39.47 14.96 -3.34
CA ALA A 84 -38.83 16.28 -3.31
C ALA A 84 -37.32 16.18 -3.59
N ASN A 85 -36.64 15.17 -3.06
CA ASN A 85 -35.22 14.91 -3.31
C ASN A 85 -34.97 14.52 -4.77
N ILE A 86 -35.77 13.61 -5.33
CA ILE A 86 -35.67 13.22 -6.75
C ILE A 86 -35.91 14.44 -7.65
N LYS A 87 -36.89 15.28 -7.33
CA LYS A 87 -37.16 16.53 -8.05
C LYS A 87 -35.97 17.50 -7.96
N ALA A 88 -35.46 17.75 -6.75
CA ALA A 88 -34.31 18.63 -6.55
C ALA A 88 -33.05 18.12 -7.28
N ARG A 89 -32.81 16.80 -7.31
CA ARG A 89 -31.71 16.20 -8.08
C ARG A 89 -31.88 16.39 -9.58
N LYS A 90 -33.11 16.22 -10.10
CA LYS A 90 -33.42 16.46 -11.51
C LYS A 90 -33.21 17.94 -11.87
N GLU A 91 -33.69 18.86 -11.05
CA GLU A 91 -33.51 20.31 -11.22
C GLU A 91 -32.03 20.71 -11.17
N TYR A 92 -31.26 20.21 -10.19
CA TYR A 92 -29.82 20.43 -10.11
C TYR A 92 -29.10 19.90 -11.36
N SER A 93 -29.45 18.69 -11.81
CA SER A 93 -28.85 18.11 -13.01
C SER A 93 -29.18 18.92 -14.28
N LYS A 94 -30.37 19.54 -14.34
CA LYS A 94 -30.78 20.42 -15.43
C LYS A 94 -29.99 21.73 -15.38
N ALA A 95 -29.97 22.40 -14.24
CA ALA A 95 -29.22 23.65 -14.04
C ALA A 95 -27.71 23.47 -14.29
N SER A 96 -27.13 22.34 -13.86
CA SER A 96 -25.73 22.00 -14.12
C SER A 96 -25.44 21.80 -15.61
N LYS A 97 -26.35 21.16 -16.35
CA LYS A 97 -26.24 20.98 -17.80
C LYS A 97 -26.41 22.31 -18.55
N GLU A 98 -27.33 23.17 -18.12
CA GLU A 98 -27.53 24.51 -18.68
C GLU A 98 -26.28 25.39 -18.47
N HIS A 99 -25.67 25.37 -17.27
CA HIS A 99 -24.41 26.07 -17.02
C HIS A 99 -23.26 25.54 -17.88
N ARG A 100 -23.16 24.22 -18.07
CA ARG A 100 -22.14 23.62 -18.93
C ARG A 100 -22.34 24.01 -20.41
N ALA A 101 -23.57 23.95 -20.89
CA ALA A 101 -23.90 24.35 -22.27
C ALA A 101 -23.71 25.86 -22.51
N GLY A 102 -23.95 26.71 -21.50
CA GLY A 102 -23.71 28.14 -21.56
C GLY A 102 -22.23 28.52 -21.68
N LEU A 103 -21.33 27.74 -21.07
CA LEU A 103 -19.88 27.92 -21.23
C LEU A 103 -19.39 27.47 -22.62
N GLU A 104 -19.99 26.41 -23.19
CA GLU A 104 -19.60 25.89 -24.51
C GLU A 104 -20.20 26.71 -25.68
N SER A 105 -21.29 27.45 -25.45
CA SER A 105 -21.91 28.35 -26.45
C SER A 105 -21.21 29.72 -26.58
N GLN A 106 -20.28 30.08 -25.69
CA GLN A 106 -19.41 31.24 -25.88
C GLN A 106 -18.17 30.81 -26.68
N GLY A 107 -18.34 30.73 -28.00
CA GLY A 107 -17.22 30.63 -28.94
C GLY A 107 -16.32 31.88 -28.90
N PRO A 108 -15.11 31.82 -29.47
CA PRO A 108 -14.11 32.87 -29.36
C PRO A 108 -14.52 34.08 -30.21
N ILE A 109 -14.94 35.16 -29.55
CA ILE A 109 -15.16 36.44 -30.22
C ILE A 109 -13.94 37.32 -29.96
N VAL A 110 -13.10 37.43 -30.99
CA VAL A 110 -12.26 38.61 -31.22
C VAL A 110 -13.21 39.74 -31.61
N ASP A 111 -13.41 40.73 -30.73
CA ASP A 111 -13.23 42.13 -31.11
C ASP A 111 -13.36 43.10 -29.94
N MET A 112 -12.56 44.15 -30.08
CA MET A 112 -12.21 45.23 -29.18
C MET A 112 -13.39 46.17 -28.85
N ARG A 113 -13.77 46.33 -27.58
CA ARG A 113 -14.27 47.62 -27.04
C ARG A 113 -14.26 47.66 -25.51
N GLU A 114 -13.61 48.70 -24.98
CA GLU A 114 -13.59 49.08 -23.57
C GLU A 114 -15.00 49.16 -22.97
N CYS A 115 -15.26 48.37 -21.92
CA CYS A 115 -16.21 48.71 -20.87
C CYS A 115 -15.94 47.83 -19.63
N SER A 116 -15.35 48.44 -18.61
CA SER A 116 -15.39 48.11 -17.19
C SER A 116 -15.75 46.67 -16.79
N THR A 117 -14.74 45.94 -16.34
CA THR A 117 -14.86 44.71 -15.54
C THR A 117 -15.68 44.93 -14.26
N PRO A 118 -16.67 44.07 -13.98
CA PRO A 118 -16.80 43.53 -12.62
C PRO A 118 -17.06 42.02 -12.70
N GLN A 119 -16.12 41.24 -13.22
CA GLN A 119 -16.19 39.77 -13.18
C GLN A 119 -15.14 39.13 -12.24
N ASP A 120 -14.11 39.88 -11.84
CA ASP A 120 -13.15 39.44 -10.81
C ASP A 120 -13.73 39.41 -9.40
N GLY A 121 -14.90 40.02 -9.15
CA GLY A 121 -15.48 40.07 -7.80
C GLY A 121 -16.13 38.76 -7.35
N PHE A 122 -16.76 38.01 -8.27
CA PHE A 122 -17.57 36.84 -7.92
C PHE A 122 -16.74 35.56 -7.77
N GLU A 123 -15.76 35.36 -8.65
CA GLU A 123 -14.85 34.22 -8.58
C GLU A 123 -13.95 34.35 -7.34
N ASN A 124 -13.38 35.53 -7.09
CA ASN A 124 -12.62 35.81 -5.86
C ASN A 124 -13.49 35.75 -4.59
N SER A 125 -14.78 36.12 -4.65
CA SER A 125 -15.72 36.00 -3.50
C SER A 125 -16.06 34.54 -3.19
N MET A 126 -16.27 33.70 -4.21
CA MET A 126 -16.53 32.28 -4.01
C MET A 126 -15.27 31.53 -3.57
N GLU A 127 -14.10 31.85 -4.13
CA GLU A 127 -12.82 31.30 -3.70
C GLU A 127 -12.45 31.71 -2.28
N SER A 128 -12.69 32.97 -1.90
CA SER A 128 -12.49 33.42 -0.51
C SER A 128 -13.48 32.77 0.46
N PHE A 129 -14.74 32.56 0.06
CA PHE A 129 -15.71 31.79 0.85
C PHE A 129 -15.28 30.33 1.01
N LEU A 130 -14.81 29.66 -0.05
CA LEU A 130 -14.27 28.31 0.01
C LEU A 130 -13.01 28.25 0.87
N GLY A 131 -12.14 29.27 0.80
CA GLY A 131 -10.99 29.44 1.68
C GLY A 131 -11.39 29.51 3.16
N LEU A 132 -12.41 30.33 3.48
CA LEU A 132 -12.94 30.47 4.84
C LEU A 132 -13.54 29.14 5.36
N VAL A 133 -14.28 28.42 4.51
CA VAL A 133 -14.86 27.11 4.88
C VAL A 133 -13.76 26.08 5.12
N ARG A 134 -12.73 26.03 4.28
CA ARG A 134 -11.56 25.16 4.50
C ARG A 134 -10.83 25.51 5.80
N GLN A 135 -10.70 26.80 6.10
CA GLN A 135 -10.06 27.26 7.33
C GLN A 135 -10.88 26.89 8.57
N ARG A 136 -12.21 27.04 8.53
CA ARG A 136 -13.10 26.55 9.61
C ARG A 136 -12.95 25.04 9.81
N GLN A 137 -12.96 24.27 8.74
CA GLN A 137 -12.80 22.81 8.83
C GLN A 137 -11.44 22.42 9.42
N LYS A 138 -10.36 23.14 9.10
CA LYS A 138 -9.04 22.93 9.71
C LYS A 138 -9.05 23.27 11.20
N HIS A 139 -9.67 24.39 11.57
CA HIS A 139 -9.81 24.80 12.97
C HIS A 139 -10.60 23.77 13.79
N ASP A 140 -11.73 23.27 13.27
CA ASP A 140 -12.52 22.23 13.94
C ASP A 140 -11.71 20.95 14.15
N ARG A 141 -10.92 20.53 13.14
CA ARG A 141 -10.01 19.37 13.27
C ARG A 141 -8.94 19.59 14.34
N LEU A 142 -8.33 20.77 14.37
CA LEU A 142 -7.31 21.10 15.37
C LEU A 142 -7.91 21.15 16.78
N ARG A 143 -9.12 21.69 16.92
CA ARG A 143 -9.84 21.70 18.19
C ARG A 143 -10.11 20.28 18.68
N ILE A 144 -10.56 19.39 17.80
CA ILE A 144 -10.75 17.96 18.13
C ILE A 144 -9.44 17.33 18.59
N ILE A 145 -8.33 17.56 17.88
CA ILE A 145 -7.01 17.03 18.27
C ILE A 145 -6.59 17.59 19.64
N GLN A 146 -6.79 18.88 19.88
CA GLN A 146 -6.51 19.50 21.17
C GLN A 146 -7.36 18.89 22.28
N ASP A 147 -8.67 18.71 22.06
CA ASP A 147 -9.57 18.06 23.03
C ASP A 147 -9.09 16.62 23.35
N TYR A 148 -8.58 15.88 22.36
CA TYR A 148 -7.99 14.56 22.59
C TYR A 148 -6.65 14.62 23.31
N ILE A 149 -5.79 15.59 23.01
CA ILE A 149 -4.52 15.79 23.74
C ILE A 149 -4.82 16.16 25.21
N ASP A 150 -5.79 17.05 25.44
CA ASP A 150 -6.22 17.45 26.77
C ASP A 150 -6.82 16.24 27.51
N MET A 151 -7.66 15.44 26.85
CA MET A 151 -8.18 14.19 27.41
C MET A 151 -7.07 13.18 27.75
N LEU A 152 -6.06 13.04 26.88
CA LEU A 152 -4.91 12.18 27.12
C LEU A 152 -4.05 12.69 28.27
N SER A 153 -3.85 14.00 28.39
CA SER A 153 -3.11 14.63 29.48
C SER A 153 -3.77 14.43 30.84
N GLN A 154 -5.10 14.28 30.87
CA GLN A 154 -5.87 13.96 32.08
C GLN A 154 -5.83 12.47 32.44
N LYS A 155 -5.29 11.58 31.59
CA LYS A 155 -5.13 10.17 31.93
C LYS A 155 -3.88 9.99 32.82
N PRO A 156 -3.96 9.21 33.90
CA PRO A 156 -2.83 8.98 34.79
C PRO A 156 -1.64 8.30 34.11
N ALA A 157 -1.84 7.65 32.96
CA ALA A 157 -0.76 7.06 32.16
C ALA A 157 0.11 8.09 31.39
N ALA A 158 -0.34 9.35 31.31
CA ALA A 158 0.38 10.44 30.64
C ALA A 158 1.15 11.35 31.61
N SER A 159 1.05 11.13 32.94
CA SER A 159 1.90 11.84 33.90
C SER A 159 3.33 11.32 33.81
N ALA A 160 4.32 12.22 33.85
CA ALA A 160 5.74 11.86 33.81
C ALA A 160 6.16 10.92 34.96
N GLU A 161 5.36 10.87 36.03
CA GLU A 161 5.56 10.03 37.20
C GLU A 161 5.08 8.57 36.98
N TYR A 162 4.12 8.31 36.08
CA TYR A 162 3.61 6.95 35.82
C TYR A 162 4.63 6.04 35.12
N LEU A 163 5.59 6.64 34.40
CA LEU A 163 6.72 5.94 33.80
C LEU A 163 7.98 5.97 34.67
N ASN A 164 7.87 6.36 35.95
CA ASN A 164 8.99 6.28 36.86
C ASN A 164 9.25 4.81 37.22
N LEU A 165 10.12 4.19 36.42
CA LEU A 165 10.51 2.79 36.54
C LEU A 165 10.95 2.44 37.97
N GLN A 166 11.53 3.39 38.72
CA GLN A 166 11.95 3.15 40.10
C GLN A 166 10.78 2.93 41.07
N GLU A 167 9.60 3.52 40.85
CA GLU A 167 8.45 3.31 41.73
C GLU A 167 7.69 2.03 41.40
N VAL A 168 7.62 1.67 40.11
CA VAL A 168 7.05 0.40 39.65
C VAL A 168 7.94 -0.79 40.04
N LEU A 169 9.27 -0.62 40.00
CA LEU A 169 10.23 -1.67 40.36
C LEU A 169 10.41 -1.86 41.87
N LYS A 170 10.01 -0.89 42.72
CA LYS A 170 9.98 -1.08 44.19
C LYS A 170 8.98 -2.17 44.62
N GLY A 171 7.93 -2.44 43.83
CA GLY A 171 7.00 -3.54 44.08
C GLY A 171 7.44 -4.91 43.55
N LEU A 172 8.59 -4.97 42.86
CA LEU A 172 9.09 -6.17 42.16
C LEU A 172 10.43 -6.67 42.72
N GLU A 173 10.67 -6.48 44.02
CA GLU A 173 11.89 -6.84 44.76
C GLU A 173 12.18 -8.38 44.81
N LEU A 174 11.44 -9.19 44.05
CA LEU A 174 11.53 -10.66 44.02
C LEU A 174 11.80 -11.27 42.63
N MET A 175 12.21 -10.49 41.62
CA MET A 175 12.73 -11.06 40.37
C MET A 175 14.27 -11.19 40.37
N PRO A 176 14.83 -12.28 39.81
CA PRO A 176 16.28 -12.43 39.67
C PRO A 176 16.82 -11.37 38.71
N LYS A 177 17.91 -10.70 39.11
CA LYS A 177 18.61 -9.68 38.31
C LYS A 177 19.03 -10.28 36.97
N VAL A 178 18.52 -9.70 35.88
CA VAL A 178 18.98 -9.99 34.51
C VAL A 178 20.45 -9.53 34.38
N PRO A 179 21.33 -10.31 33.73
CA PRO A 179 22.73 -9.94 33.54
C PRO A 179 22.87 -8.57 32.86
N ALA A 180 23.75 -7.72 33.39
CA ALA A 180 24.00 -6.36 32.92
C ALA A 180 24.49 -6.28 31.46
N ASP A 181 24.89 -7.40 30.87
CA ASP A 181 25.41 -7.48 29.51
C ASP A 181 24.33 -7.26 28.44
N VAL A 182 23.05 -7.53 28.72
CA VAL A 182 21.98 -7.34 27.72
C VAL A 182 21.48 -5.90 27.66
N VAL A 183 21.67 -5.11 28.72
CA VAL A 183 21.25 -3.70 28.80
C VAL A 183 22.34 -2.75 28.25
N ASN A 184 23.60 -3.17 28.26
CA ASN A 184 24.74 -2.35 27.83
C ASN A 184 25.09 -2.46 26.32
N VAL A 185 24.48 -3.38 25.57
CA VAL A 185 24.73 -3.52 24.12
C VAL A 185 24.17 -2.34 23.30
N SER A 186 23.22 -1.59 23.84
CA SER A 186 22.58 -0.45 23.13
C SER A 186 23.10 0.94 23.57
N ALA A 187 24.00 1.01 24.55
CA ALA A 187 24.52 2.29 25.08
C ALA A 187 26.00 2.57 24.73
N SER A 188 26.70 1.63 24.08
CA SER A 188 28.09 1.79 23.67
C SER A 188 28.23 2.06 22.16
N SER A 189 27.67 3.19 21.70
CA SER A 189 28.08 3.79 20.42
C SER A 189 29.15 4.85 20.68
N HIS A 190 30.30 4.42 21.19
CA HIS A 190 31.52 5.21 21.07
C HIS A 190 31.83 5.37 19.58
N MET A 191 31.71 6.59 19.07
CA MET A 191 32.11 6.97 17.71
C MET A 191 33.59 6.60 17.50
N PRO A 192 33.92 5.63 16.63
CA PRO A 192 35.31 5.30 16.39
C PRO A 192 35.98 6.38 15.53
N ASP A 193 37.22 6.67 15.89
CA ASP A 193 38.11 7.62 15.21
C ASP A 193 38.20 7.33 13.70
N ARG A 194 38.34 8.37 12.87
CA ARG A 194 38.19 8.32 11.39
C ARG A 194 39.13 7.32 10.69
N LYS A 195 40.13 6.80 11.40
CA LYS A 195 41.08 5.77 10.96
C LYS A 195 40.47 4.35 11.01
N ASP A 196 39.52 4.09 11.90
CA ASP A 196 38.80 2.81 12.00
C ASP A 196 37.73 2.63 10.92
N LEU A 197 37.23 3.72 10.33
CA LEU A 197 36.24 3.62 9.24
C LEU A 197 36.84 2.90 8.02
N LYS A 198 38.12 3.14 7.71
CA LYS A 198 38.80 2.46 6.60
C LYS A 198 39.00 0.97 6.91
N VAL A 199 39.41 0.64 8.14
CA VAL A 199 39.55 -0.76 8.58
C VAL A 199 38.21 -1.48 8.56
N LEU A 200 37.12 -0.81 8.98
CA LEU A 200 35.77 -1.35 8.91
C LEU A 200 35.29 -1.54 7.47
N MET A 201 35.63 -0.60 6.58
CA MET A 201 35.31 -0.70 5.15
C MET A 201 36.07 -1.84 4.48
N ASP A 202 37.35 -2.03 4.80
CA ASP A 202 38.16 -3.15 4.31
C ASP A 202 37.65 -4.49 4.85
N GLN A 203 37.19 -4.53 6.11
CA GLN A 203 36.54 -5.71 6.69
C GLN A 203 35.20 -6.01 6.02
N LEU A 204 34.41 -4.98 5.71
CA LEU A 204 33.15 -5.12 4.98
C LEU A 204 33.41 -5.59 3.56
N GLU A 205 34.38 -5.03 2.85
CA GLU A 205 34.76 -5.45 1.51
C GLU A 205 35.21 -6.92 1.51
N LYS A 206 36.05 -7.31 2.47
CA LYS A 206 36.49 -8.70 2.64
C LYS A 206 35.31 -9.62 2.96
N ALA A 207 34.37 -9.19 3.81
CA ALA A 207 33.16 -9.96 4.12
C ALA A 207 32.25 -10.12 2.90
N VAL A 208 32.05 -9.05 2.13
CA VAL A 208 31.27 -9.05 0.90
C VAL A 208 31.92 -9.94 -0.16
N LEU A 209 33.25 -9.90 -0.32
CA LEU A 209 33.96 -10.79 -1.24
C LEU A 209 33.84 -12.26 -0.81
N ARG A 210 34.01 -12.57 0.49
CA ARG A 210 33.78 -13.93 1.00
C ARG A 210 32.35 -14.39 0.76
N ALA A 211 31.36 -13.55 1.04
CA ALA A 211 29.95 -13.84 0.81
C ALA A 211 29.67 -14.07 -0.68
N LYS A 212 30.22 -13.24 -1.58
CA LYS A 212 30.11 -13.43 -3.03
C LYS A 212 30.76 -14.74 -3.48
N MET A 213 31.89 -15.14 -2.90
CA MET A 213 32.53 -16.42 -3.20
C MET A 213 31.70 -17.61 -2.70
N LEU A 214 31.12 -17.52 -1.50
CA LEU A 214 30.21 -18.53 -0.96
C LEU A 214 28.96 -18.66 -1.83
N LEU A 215 28.33 -17.55 -2.20
CA LEU A 215 27.18 -17.53 -3.09
C LEU A 215 27.49 -18.15 -4.46
N LYS A 216 28.66 -17.86 -5.04
CA LYS A 216 29.08 -18.53 -6.29
C LYS A 216 29.30 -20.04 -6.12
N LYS A 217 29.80 -20.49 -4.96
CA LYS A 217 29.95 -21.92 -4.65
C LYS A 217 28.59 -22.59 -4.50
N GLU A 218 27.66 -21.96 -3.78
CA GLU A 218 26.29 -22.45 -3.60
C GLU A 218 25.52 -22.47 -4.92
N GLN A 219 25.60 -21.42 -5.74
CA GLN A 219 25.00 -21.41 -7.07
C GLN A 219 25.52 -22.55 -7.95
N LYS A 220 26.82 -22.85 -7.90
CA LYS A 220 27.39 -24.01 -8.61
C LYS A 220 26.89 -25.34 -8.05
N LEU A 221 26.69 -25.44 -6.73
CA LEU A 221 26.14 -26.63 -6.09
C LEU A 221 24.67 -26.81 -6.47
N LEU A 222 23.89 -25.72 -6.45
CA LEU A 222 22.49 -25.67 -6.87
C LEU A 222 22.36 -26.06 -8.35
N ALA A 223 23.18 -25.50 -9.24
CA ALA A 223 23.20 -25.88 -10.65
C ALA A 223 23.53 -27.38 -10.85
N LYS A 224 24.46 -27.94 -10.06
CA LYS A 224 24.74 -29.39 -10.06
C LYS A 224 23.55 -30.20 -9.56
N LEU A 225 22.84 -29.76 -8.53
CA LEU A 225 21.64 -30.42 -8.03
C LEU A 225 20.47 -30.31 -9.01
N GLN A 226 20.27 -29.16 -9.63
CA GLN A 226 19.28 -28.98 -10.70
C GLN A 226 19.60 -29.85 -11.90
N ALA A 227 20.86 -29.97 -12.33
CA ALA A 227 21.25 -30.89 -13.39
C ALA A 227 20.97 -32.35 -13.02
N LYS A 228 21.25 -32.76 -11.77
CA LYS A 228 20.93 -34.10 -11.26
C LYS A 228 19.41 -34.33 -11.16
N ASN A 229 18.64 -33.33 -10.71
CA ASN A 229 17.19 -33.41 -10.60
C ASN A 229 16.47 -33.30 -11.94
N ALA A 230 17.04 -32.63 -12.95
CA ALA A 230 16.50 -32.62 -14.31
C ALA A 230 16.49 -34.03 -14.91
N VAL A 231 17.47 -34.87 -14.56
CA VAL A 231 17.52 -36.29 -14.92
C VAL A 231 16.52 -37.13 -14.10
N ALA A 232 16.22 -36.73 -12.86
CA ALA A 232 15.28 -37.44 -11.97
C ALA A 232 13.80 -37.00 -12.12
N SER A 233 13.52 -35.85 -12.73
CA SER A 233 12.17 -35.28 -12.89
C SER A 233 11.28 -36.04 -13.89
N ALA A 234 11.80 -37.09 -14.55
CA ALA A 234 11.03 -37.95 -15.45
C ALA A 234 10.18 -39.00 -14.72
N HIS A 235 10.43 -39.27 -13.42
CA HIS A 235 9.69 -40.27 -12.66
C HIS A 235 8.93 -39.66 -11.48
N HIS A 236 7.59 -39.68 -11.55
CA HIS A 236 6.70 -39.26 -10.46
C HIS A 236 6.98 -39.98 -9.12
N GLY A 237 7.56 -41.19 -9.16
CA GLY A 237 8.01 -41.91 -7.95
C GLY A 237 9.20 -41.27 -7.25
N GLY A 238 10.10 -40.61 -7.97
CA GLY A 238 11.26 -39.92 -7.39
C GLY A 238 10.87 -38.67 -6.61
N ARG A 239 9.73 -38.04 -6.92
CA ARG A 239 9.23 -36.87 -6.18
C ARG A 239 8.74 -37.25 -4.78
N LEU A 240 8.01 -38.35 -4.64
CA LEU A 240 7.57 -38.83 -3.33
C LEU A 240 8.76 -39.27 -2.48
N GLN A 241 9.71 -40.00 -3.07
CA GLN A 241 10.93 -40.40 -2.37
C GLN A 241 11.81 -39.20 -1.99
N ALA A 242 11.88 -38.16 -2.83
CA ALA A 242 12.58 -36.91 -2.50
C ALA A 242 11.88 -36.15 -1.37
N ILE A 243 10.54 -36.10 -1.36
CA ILE A 243 9.78 -35.48 -0.26
C ILE A 243 10.01 -36.26 1.03
N ASP A 244 9.94 -37.58 0.99
CA ASP A 244 10.24 -38.42 2.14
C ASP A 244 11.68 -38.22 2.62
N ALA A 245 12.67 -38.18 1.71
CA ALA A 245 14.06 -37.88 2.08
C ALA A 245 14.20 -36.50 2.75
N THR A 246 13.60 -35.45 2.17
CA THR A 246 13.62 -34.11 2.79
C THR A 246 12.92 -34.07 4.14
N ARG A 247 11.87 -34.87 4.33
CA ARG A 247 11.18 -35.00 5.61
C ARG A 247 12.10 -35.66 6.65
N HIS A 248 12.78 -36.75 6.30
CA HIS A 248 13.71 -37.43 7.20
C HIS A 248 14.91 -36.53 7.55
N ASP A 249 15.45 -35.79 6.59
CA ASP A 249 16.54 -34.84 6.83
C ASP A 249 16.12 -33.68 7.74
N LEU A 250 14.90 -33.14 7.55
CA LEU A 250 14.37 -32.09 8.41
C LEU A 250 14.14 -32.59 9.84
N ILE A 251 13.58 -33.80 9.99
CA ILE A 251 13.38 -34.43 11.30
C ILE A 251 14.72 -34.61 12.00
N ASN A 252 15.71 -35.18 11.31
CA ASN A 252 17.04 -35.39 11.88
C ASN A 252 17.72 -34.04 12.23
N TRP A 253 17.56 -33.01 11.40
CA TRP A 253 18.07 -31.68 11.72
C TRP A 253 17.40 -31.10 12.98
N ILE A 254 16.06 -31.21 13.09
CA ILE A 254 15.32 -30.78 14.28
C ILE A 254 15.75 -31.58 15.51
N GLU A 255 15.93 -32.89 15.39
CA GLU A 255 16.38 -33.76 16.48
C GLU A 255 17.81 -33.42 16.94
N VAL A 256 18.72 -33.16 16.02
CA VAL A 256 20.10 -32.71 16.33
C VAL A 256 20.10 -31.31 16.94
N GLU A 257 19.26 -30.39 16.43
CA GLU A 257 19.13 -29.04 16.94
C GLU A 257 18.52 -29.02 18.35
N LEU A 258 17.48 -29.82 18.59
CA LEU A 258 16.88 -30.00 19.92
C LEU A 258 17.83 -30.70 20.89
N GLY A 259 18.61 -31.69 20.42
CA GLY A 259 19.67 -32.31 21.21
C GLY A 259 20.75 -31.31 21.62
N ARG A 260 21.16 -30.42 20.70
CA ARG A 260 22.15 -29.38 20.98
C ARG A 260 21.62 -28.27 21.90
N ALA A 261 20.33 -28.00 21.87
CA ALA A 261 19.69 -27.06 22.80
C ALA A 261 19.50 -27.66 24.20
N GLY A 262 19.46 -29.00 24.33
CA GLY A 262 19.37 -29.72 25.60
C GLY A 262 20.73 -29.93 26.28
N ASP A 263 21.78 -30.22 25.51
CA ASP A 263 23.16 -30.37 25.99
C ASP A 263 23.98 -29.11 25.69
N SER A 264 23.73 -28.02 26.43
CA SER A 264 24.75 -26.98 26.57
C SER A 264 25.91 -27.59 27.36
N PRO A 265 27.15 -27.61 26.82
CA PRO A 265 28.30 -28.08 27.58
C PRO A 265 28.50 -27.16 28.79
N LEU A 266 28.34 -27.73 29.98
CA LEU A 266 28.74 -27.13 31.24
C LEU A 266 30.27 -27.09 31.25
N GLU A 267 30.85 -25.97 30.83
CA GLU A 267 32.21 -25.60 31.23
C GLU A 267 32.21 -25.37 32.76
N PRO A 268 33.21 -25.89 33.48
CA PRO A 268 33.20 -25.93 34.94
C PRO A 268 33.73 -24.61 35.49
N GLU A 269 32.85 -23.74 35.96
CA GLU A 269 33.24 -22.56 36.73
C GLU A 269 32.46 -22.53 38.05
N ASP A 270 33.24 -22.78 39.09
CA ASP A 270 33.19 -22.26 40.44
C ASP A 270 32.02 -22.58 41.38
N GLU A 271 32.37 -23.48 42.31
CA GLU A 271 32.07 -23.40 43.73
C GLU A 271 31.77 -21.98 44.20
N HIS A 272 30.51 -21.73 44.57
CA HIS A 272 30.09 -21.29 45.90
C HIS A 272 28.67 -20.73 45.84
N THR A 273 27.67 -21.55 46.16
CA THR A 273 26.54 -21.11 47.00
C THR A 273 25.81 -22.31 47.61
N SER A 274 25.96 -22.42 48.93
CA SER A 274 25.00 -22.99 49.89
C SER A 274 24.29 -24.30 49.48
N ALA A 275 24.93 -25.42 49.82
CA ALA A 275 24.29 -26.71 49.99
C ALA A 275 23.23 -26.63 51.11
N LYS A 276 22.01 -26.20 50.78
CA LYS A 276 20.81 -26.62 51.53
C LYS A 276 20.53 -28.07 51.16
N PRO A 277 20.23 -28.96 52.13
CA PRO A 277 20.21 -30.38 51.88
C PRO A 277 19.15 -30.67 50.81
N ALA A 278 19.53 -31.38 49.74
CA ALA A 278 18.63 -31.77 48.64
C ALA A 278 17.31 -32.40 49.14
N LYS A 279 17.29 -32.92 50.38
CA LYS A 279 16.11 -33.39 51.10
C LYS A 279 15.05 -32.30 51.32
N GLN A 280 15.42 -31.10 51.76
CA GLN A 280 14.44 -30.03 52.03
C GLN A 280 13.81 -29.46 50.74
N ARG A 281 14.58 -29.44 49.64
CA ARG A 281 14.05 -29.09 48.30
C ARG A 281 13.07 -30.16 47.80
N ARG A 282 13.40 -31.46 47.97
CA ARG A 282 12.50 -32.57 47.64
C ARG A 282 11.22 -32.55 48.48
N GLU A 283 11.34 -32.34 49.79
CA GLU A 283 10.20 -32.23 50.70
C GLU A 283 9.29 -31.05 50.34
N HIS A 284 9.86 -29.91 49.92
CA HIS A 284 9.09 -28.77 49.44
C HIS A 284 8.37 -29.10 48.12
N ILE A 285 9.04 -29.71 47.14
CA ILE A 285 8.42 -30.15 45.89
C ILE A 285 7.30 -31.17 46.14
N GLU A 286 7.51 -32.13 47.04
CA GLU A 286 6.49 -33.11 47.44
C GLU A 286 5.31 -32.45 48.19
N SER A 287 5.56 -31.37 48.93
CA SER A 287 4.50 -30.60 49.59
C SER A 287 3.64 -29.82 48.57
N GLU A 288 4.28 -29.24 47.54
CA GLU A 288 3.61 -28.54 46.45
C GLU A 288 2.83 -29.52 45.57
N LEU A 289 3.40 -30.67 45.22
CA LEU A 289 2.69 -31.73 44.50
C LEU A 289 1.44 -32.21 45.26
N ARG A 290 1.56 -32.39 46.59
CA ARG A 290 0.40 -32.73 47.45
C ARG A 290 -0.63 -31.59 47.51
N SER A 291 -0.20 -30.34 47.40
CA SER A 291 -1.08 -29.16 47.34
C SER A 291 -1.85 -29.12 46.01
N ILE A 292 -1.15 -29.30 44.89
CA ILE A 292 -1.72 -29.37 43.54
C ILE A 292 -2.70 -30.54 43.45
N GLN A 293 -2.34 -31.73 43.95
CA GLN A 293 -3.23 -32.89 43.95
C GLN A 293 -4.51 -32.64 44.74
N ARG A 294 -4.42 -31.95 45.89
CA ARG A 294 -5.59 -31.53 46.67
C ARG A 294 -6.46 -30.51 45.93
N GLN A 295 -5.85 -29.54 45.25
CA GLN A 295 -6.58 -28.58 44.41
C GLN A 295 -7.28 -29.28 43.23
N TYR A 296 -6.60 -30.21 42.57
CA TYR A 296 -7.16 -30.97 41.46
C TYR A 296 -8.29 -31.91 41.91
N ALA A 297 -8.17 -32.53 43.08
CA ALA A 297 -9.24 -33.30 43.70
C ALA A 297 -10.46 -32.44 44.05
N ARG A 298 -10.23 -31.20 44.51
CA ARG A 298 -11.31 -30.23 44.78
C ARG A 298 -11.99 -29.78 43.48
N TYR A 299 -11.20 -29.52 42.43
CA TYR A 299 -11.69 -29.17 41.11
C TYR A 299 -12.52 -30.32 40.49
N THR A 300 -12.05 -31.56 40.55
CA THR A 300 -12.79 -32.72 40.05
C THR A 300 -14.07 -32.97 40.82
N LYS A 301 -14.07 -32.84 42.15
CA LYS A 301 -15.31 -32.89 42.95
C LYS A 301 -16.29 -31.78 42.60
N ALA A 302 -15.81 -30.54 42.42
CA ALA A 302 -16.66 -29.42 42.00
C ALA A 302 -17.24 -29.65 40.60
N ARG A 303 -16.45 -30.20 39.68
CA ARG A 303 -16.89 -30.55 38.32
C ARG A 303 -17.86 -31.73 38.32
N GLN A 304 -17.64 -32.74 39.15
CA GLN A 304 -18.60 -33.84 39.36
C GLN A 304 -19.92 -33.31 39.95
N GLY A 305 -19.85 -32.38 40.90
CA GLY A 305 -21.03 -31.70 41.44
C GLY A 305 -21.76 -30.87 40.39
N LEU A 306 -21.04 -30.14 39.53
CA LEU A 306 -21.62 -29.40 38.41
C LEU A 306 -22.27 -30.34 37.40
N VAL A 307 -21.62 -31.45 37.05
CA VAL A 307 -22.14 -32.47 36.14
C VAL A 307 -23.35 -33.19 36.74
N ALA A 308 -23.36 -33.45 38.05
CA ALA A 308 -24.51 -34.03 38.74
C ALA A 308 -25.68 -33.04 38.85
N ALA A 309 -25.39 -31.74 39.03
CA ALA A 309 -26.40 -30.68 39.04
C ALA A 309 -26.96 -30.37 37.65
N SER A 310 -26.13 -30.47 36.60
CA SER A 310 -26.57 -30.32 35.20
C SER A 310 -27.20 -31.60 34.63
N GLY A 311 -26.81 -32.76 35.16
CA GLY A 311 -27.32 -34.08 34.79
C GLY A 311 -28.51 -34.51 35.64
N GLY A 312 -29.43 -33.59 35.93
CA GLY A 312 -30.64 -33.87 36.69
C GLY A 312 -31.35 -35.13 36.18
N LYS A 313 -31.29 -36.19 36.99
CA LYS A 313 -32.16 -37.38 37.01
C LYS A 313 -32.52 -37.97 35.63
N LEU A 314 -31.55 -38.60 34.97
CA LEU A 314 -31.83 -39.71 34.04
C LEU A 314 -31.76 -41.01 34.84
N GLU A 315 -32.90 -41.39 35.43
CA GLU A 315 -33.13 -42.76 35.86
C GLU A 315 -33.09 -43.68 34.62
N PRO A 316 -32.40 -44.83 34.63
CA PRO A 316 -32.40 -45.72 33.48
C PRO A 316 -33.77 -46.42 33.39
N PRO A 317 -34.52 -46.29 32.29
CA PRO A 317 -35.74 -47.07 32.13
C PRO A 317 -35.35 -48.52 31.85
N THR A 318 -35.80 -49.37 32.76
CA THR A 318 -35.96 -50.80 32.53
C THR A 318 -36.89 -50.99 31.34
N SER A 319 -36.49 -51.86 30.42
CA SER A 319 -37.24 -52.58 29.37
C SER A 319 -38.70 -52.16 29.13
N ILE A 320 -39.04 -51.80 27.88
CA ILE A 320 -40.15 -52.39 27.06
C ILE A 320 -40.34 -51.56 25.77
N GLU A 321 -40.18 -52.29 24.66
CA GLU A 321 -40.88 -52.27 23.36
C GLU A 321 -41.00 -51.01 22.47
N LEU A 322 -40.85 -51.33 21.17
CA LEU A 322 -41.14 -50.58 19.96
C LEU A 322 -42.23 -49.49 20.10
N GLY A 323 -41.87 -48.27 19.68
CA GLY A 323 -42.82 -47.22 19.34
C GLY A 323 -42.10 -46.09 18.63
N GLU A 324 -42.40 -45.92 17.34
CA GLU A 324 -41.93 -44.83 16.49
C GLU A 324 -42.32 -43.46 17.06
N ASP A 325 -41.58 -42.44 16.63
CA ASP A 325 -41.84 -41.00 16.77
C ASP A 325 -41.12 -40.27 17.91
N ASN A 326 -39.82 -39.96 17.71
CA ASN A 326 -39.08 -38.99 18.54
C ASN A 326 -37.96 -38.26 17.76
N GLY A 327 -38.25 -37.80 16.53
CA GLY A 327 -37.31 -37.02 15.71
C GLY A 327 -37.18 -35.54 16.09
N LEU A 328 -38.00 -35.02 17.02
CA LEU A 328 -38.14 -33.58 17.27
C LEU A 328 -37.52 -33.07 18.58
N GLN A 329 -37.05 -33.96 19.47
CA GLN A 329 -36.45 -33.54 20.75
C GLN A 329 -34.92 -33.31 20.64
N LEU A 330 -34.23 -34.07 19.78
CA LEU A 330 -32.78 -33.93 19.55
C LEU A 330 -32.39 -32.59 18.87
N ALA A 331 -33.30 -32.01 18.08
CA ALA A 331 -33.05 -30.76 17.35
C ALA A 331 -33.12 -29.52 18.26
N ASN A 332 -33.95 -29.53 19.31
CA ASN A 332 -34.10 -28.41 20.24
C ASN A 332 -32.95 -28.34 21.26
N GLU A 333 -32.34 -29.48 21.61
CA GLU A 333 -31.22 -29.55 22.55
C GLU A 333 -29.91 -29.06 21.91
N LEU A 334 -29.73 -29.29 20.60
CA LEU A 334 -28.63 -28.70 19.80
C LEU A 334 -28.79 -27.18 19.58
N LEU A 335 -30.01 -26.67 19.50
CA LEU A 335 -30.29 -25.23 19.31
C LEU A 335 -30.02 -24.39 20.58
N SER A 336 -30.28 -24.92 21.78
CA SER A 336 -30.02 -24.17 23.03
C SER A 336 -28.53 -24.03 23.38
N ILE A 337 -27.69 -25.00 22.99
CA ILE A 337 -26.22 -24.91 23.13
C ILE A 337 -25.64 -23.98 22.05
N ALA A 338 -26.26 -23.94 20.87
CA ALA A 338 -25.92 -23.00 19.80
C ALA A 338 -26.23 -21.55 20.18
N ASP A 339 -27.32 -21.27 20.92
CA ASP A 339 -27.68 -19.90 21.30
C ASP A 339 -26.72 -19.27 22.31
N GLY A 340 -26.19 -20.03 23.28
CA GLY A 340 -25.20 -19.54 24.25
C GLY A 340 -23.80 -19.32 23.66
N THR A 341 -23.40 -20.15 22.69
CA THR A 341 -22.12 -20.00 21.96
C THR A 341 -22.23 -18.99 20.81
N SER A 342 -23.41 -18.85 20.20
CA SER A 342 -23.75 -17.82 19.23
C SER A 342 -23.64 -16.43 19.84
N GLN A 343 -24.11 -16.22 21.07
CA GLN A 343 -24.05 -14.90 21.72
C GLN A 343 -22.63 -14.44 22.07
N VAL A 344 -21.71 -15.38 22.33
CA VAL A 344 -20.28 -15.09 22.60
C VAL A 344 -19.49 -14.93 21.29
N MET A 345 -19.85 -15.66 20.23
CA MET A 345 -19.17 -15.62 18.93
C MET A 345 -19.71 -14.52 17.99
N HIS A 346 -20.93 -14.02 18.21
CA HIS A 346 -21.55 -12.96 17.40
C HIS A 346 -20.67 -11.70 17.23
N PRO A 347 -20.08 -11.11 18.29
CA PRO A 347 -19.22 -9.94 18.12
C PRO A 347 -17.95 -10.26 17.30
N TYR A 348 -17.44 -11.48 17.38
CA TYR A 348 -16.28 -11.92 16.59
C TYR A 348 -16.65 -12.15 15.12
N LEU A 349 -17.84 -12.70 14.85
CA LEU A 349 -18.37 -12.86 13.50
C LEU A 349 -18.69 -11.49 12.85
N ASP A 350 -19.26 -10.55 13.61
CA ASP A 350 -19.48 -9.17 13.14
C ASP A 350 -18.15 -8.48 12.83
N ALA A 351 -17.15 -8.63 13.70
CA ALA A 351 -15.80 -8.11 13.47
C ALA A 351 -15.16 -8.75 12.21
N MET A 352 -15.29 -10.06 12.03
CA MET A 352 -14.81 -10.75 10.82
C MET A 352 -15.52 -10.26 9.55
N VAL A 353 -16.83 -10.04 9.61
CA VAL A 353 -17.61 -9.53 8.47
C VAL A 353 -17.18 -8.10 8.13
N LEU A 354 -16.94 -7.25 9.13
CA LEU A 354 -16.40 -5.90 8.93
C LEU A 354 -15.02 -5.94 8.28
N VAL A 355 -14.09 -6.76 8.78
CA VAL A 355 -12.75 -6.93 8.20
C VAL A 355 -12.82 -7.49 6.78
N SER A 356 -13.69 -8.48 6.53
CA SER A 356 -13.93 -9.01 5.18
C SER A 356 -14.47 -7.93 4.24
N ASN A 357 -15.37 -7.07 4.70
CA ASN A 357 -15.90 -5.97 3.89
C ASN A 357 -14.84 -4.91 3.61
N GLU A 358 -14.00 -4.57 4.59
CA GLU A 358 -12.86 -3.68 4.39
C GLU A 358 -11.86 -4.26 3.38
N GLN A 359 -11.54 -5.55 3.49
CA GLN A 359 -10.69 -6.26 2.53
C GLN A 359 -11.29 -6.21 1.12
N LYS A 360 -12.60 -6.40 0.96
CA LYS A 360 -13.27 -6.28 -0.34
C LYS A 360 -13.17 -4.88 -0.92
N VAL A 361 -13.39 -3.84 -0.11
CA VAL A 361 -13.24 -2.44 -0.54
C VAL A 361 -11.80 -2.15 -0.94
N MET A 362 -10.82 -2.59 -0.14
CA MET A 362 -9.40 -2.42 -0.44
C MET A 362 -9.00 -3.16 -1.73
N LEU A 363 -9.54 -4.36 -1.96
CA LEU A 363 -9.29 -5.12 -3.19
C LEU A 363 -9.89 -4.43 -4.43
N GLN A 364 -11.09 -3.85 -4.31
CA GLN A 364 -11.72 -3.05 -5.36
C GLN A 364 -10.94 -1.76 -5.64
N GLN A 365 -10.45 -1.09 -4.61
CA GLN A 365 -9.60 0.09 -4.77
C GLN A 365 -8.28 -0.29 -5.45
N LYS A 366 -7.64 -1.36 -5.02
CA LYS A 366 -6.42 -1.88 -5.65
C LYS A 366 -6.65 -2.22 -7.12
N SER A 367 -7.76 -2.90 -7.46
CA SER A 367 -8.06 -3.23 -8.85
C SER A 367 -8.33 -1.97 -9.68
N HIS A 368 -9.08 -1.00 -9.13
CA HIS A 368 -9.32 0.28 -9.80
C HIS A 368 -8.01 1.04 -10.06
N LEU A 369 -7.14 1.14 -9.05
CA LEU A 369 -5.84 1.79 -9.19
C LEU A 369 -4.95 1.08 -10.21
N THR A 370 -4.92 -0.26 -10.19
CA THR A 370 -4.13 -1.05 -11.16
C THR A 370 -4.63 -0.84 -12.58
N ILE A 371 -5.94 -0.85 -12.80
CA ILE A 371 -6.55 -0.57 -14.11
C ILE A 371 -6.24 0.87 -14.55
N THR A 372 -6.34 1.83 -13.65
CA THR A 372 -6.07 3.24 -13.96
C THR A 372 -4.60 3.46 -14.28
N LEU A 373 -3.69 2.91 -13.48
CA LEU A 373 -2.24 3.01 -13.72
C LEU A 373 -1.83 2.33 -15.01
N SER A 374 -2.33 1.12 -15.28
CA SER A 374 -2.04 0.42 -16.54
C SER A 374 -2.62 1.16 -17.75
N LYS A 375 -3.80 1.79 -17.62
CA LYS A 375 -4.36 2.68 -18.65
C LYS A 375 -3.46 3.89 -18.88
N GLN A 376 -3.05 4.60 -17.82
CA GLN A 376 -2.16 5.76 -17.94
C GLN A 376 -0.78 5.38 -18.52
N LEU A 377 -0.23 4.23 -18.14
CA LEU A 377 1.02 3.72 -18.69
C LEU A 377 0.89 3.40 -20.19
N LYS A 378 -0.21 2.77 -20.59
CA LYS A 378 -0.51 2.50 -22.01
C LYS A 378 -0.66 3.79 -22.79
N GLU A 379 -1.45 4.74 -22.30
CA GLU A 379 -1.63 6.06 -22.92
C GLU A 379 -0.30 6.81 -23.06
N GLY A 380 0.54 6.81 -22.00
CA GLY A 380 1.87 7.40 -22.03
C GLY A 380 2.80 6.70 -23.03
N SER A 381 2.76 5.37 -23.11
CA SER A 381 3.57 4.61 -24.08
C SER A 381 3.14 4.88 -25.53
N GLN A 382 1.83 4.97 -25.79
CA GLN A 382 1.31 5.32 -27.12
C GLN A 382 1.66 6.77 -27.48
N GLY A 383 1.65 7.69 -26.51
CA GLY A 383 2.12 9.05 -26.69
C GLY A 383 3.59 9.10 -27.09
N LEU A 384 4.46 8.32 -26.43
CA LEU A 384 5.87 8.22 -26.79
C LEU A 384 6.08 7.61 -28.18
N ASP A 385 5.26 6.64 -28.58
CA ASP A 385 5.35 6.03 -29.91
C ASP A 385 4.94 7.03 -31.01
N ARG A 386 3.87 7.80 -30.80
CA ARG A 386 3.48 8.89 -31.71
C ARG A 386 4.56 9.96 -31.81
N LEU A 387 5.11 10.41 -30.68
CA LEU A 387 6.22 11.37 -30.68
C LEU A 387 7.45 10.81 -31.40
N ALA A 388 7.69 9.49 -31.31
CA ALA A 388 8.78 8.85 -32.01
C ALA A 388 8.55 8.79 -33.54
N GLU A 389 7.30 8.56 -33.97
CA GLU A 389 6.90 8.61 -35.39
C GLU A 389 6.97 10.04 -35.97
N GLU A 390 6.63 11.05 -35.17
CA GLU A 390 6.71 12.47 -35.56
C GLU A 390 8.14 13.03 -35.49
N SER A 391 9.05 12.34 -34.80
CA SER A 391 10.43 12.81 -34.63
C SER A 391 11.26 12.62 -35.89
N HIS A 392 11.83 13.71 -36.40
CA HIS A 392 12.89 13.64 -37.41
C HIS A 392 14.28 13.33 -36.82
N LEU A 393 14.43 13.41 -35.50
CA LEU A 393 15.70 13.27 -34.80
C LEU A 393 16.07 11.80 -34.56
N LEU A 394 15.09 10.93 -34.29
CA LEU A 394 15.34 9.49 -34.09
C LEU A 394 15.79 8.76 -35.37
N PRO A 395 15.20 9.00 -36.56
CA PRO A 395 15.68 8.39 -37.80
C PRO A 395 17.07 8.89 -38.22
N ALA A 396 17.40 10.15 -37.91
CA ALA A 396 18.69 10.74 -38.23
C ALA A 396 19.84 10.18 -37.36
N HIS A 397 19.54 9.81 -36.11
CA HIS A 397 20.51 9.26 -35.15
C HIS A 397 20.05 7.93 -34.53
N PRO A 398 20.01 6.83 -35.30
CA PRO A 398 19.56 5.54 -34.80
C PRO A 398 20.59 4.91 -33.84
N MET A 399 20.15 4.54 -32.64
CA MET A 399 20.97 3.80 -31.68
C MET A 399 21.17 2.36 -32.17
N LEU A 400 22.41 1.95 -32.48
CA LEU A 400 22.75 0.62 -33.00
C LEU A 400 22.29 -0.55 -32.10
N ALA A 401 22.11 -0.31 -30.80
CA ALA A 401 21.61 -1.32 -29.86
C ALA A 401 20.13 -1.70 -30.08
N ALA A 402 19.32 -0.83 -30.72
CA ALA A 402 17.91 -1.11 -31.01
C ALA A 402 17.72 -1.95 -32.30
N ILE A 403 18.71 -1.93 -33.20
CA ILE A 403 18.63 -2.63 -34.50
C ILE A 403 18.79 -4.15 -34.34
N SER A 404 19.49 -4.62 -33.29
CA SER A 404 19.62 -6.06 -32.98
C SER A 404 18.28 -6.72 -32.62
N GLN A 405 17.27 -5.96 -32.18
CA GLN A 405 15.97 -6.50 -31.79
C GLN A 405 14.95 -6.51 -32.94
N ARG A 406 15.04 -5.59 -33.90
CA ARG A 406 14.19 -5.64 -35.12
C ARG A 406 14.51 -6.82 -36.03
N LYS A 407 15.76 -7.32 -36.01
CA LYS A 407 16.15 -8.53 -36.77
C LYS A 407 15.79 -9.84 -36.05
N THR A 408 15.30 -9.77 -34.81
CA THR A 408 14.82 -10.94 -34.03
C THR A 408 13.29 -10.87 -33.88
N LEU A 409 12.58 -10.46 -34.93
CA LEU A 409 11.12 -10.38 -34.95
C LEU A 409 10.50 -11.11 -36.16
N GLU A 410 11.21 -12.10 -36.70
CA GLU A 410 10.69 -13.05 -37.70
C GLU A 410 10.73 -14.52 -37.23
N GLY A 411 11.14 -14.80 -36.00
CA GLY A 411 11.27 -16.17 -35.49
C GLY A 411 10.61 -16.37 -34.13
N ALA A 412 9.39 -16.90 -34.15
CA ALA A 412 8.72 -17.69 -33.10
C ALA A 412 9.13 -17.39 -31.63
N GLY A 413 8.31 -16.59 -30.94
CA GLY A 413 8.43 -16.34 -29.50
C GLY A 413 7.07 -16.40 -28.79
N SER A 414 6.85 -17.51 -28.08
CA SER A 414 5.80 -17.86 -27.13
C SER A 414 4.94 -16.73 -26.53
N PHE A 415 3.61 -16.87 -26.70
CA PHE A 415 2.54 -16.06 -26.11
C PHE A 415 2.61 -15.95 -24.56
N GLY A 416 3.34 -16.84 -23.89
CA GLY A 416 3.50 -16.86 -22.43
C GLY A 416 4.48 -15.84 -21.86
N GLU A 417 5.43 -15.34 -22.65
CA GLU A 417 6.49 -14.43 -22.18
C GLU A 417 6.12 -12.94 -22.34
N GLN A 418 5.14 -12.65 -23.21
CA GLN A 418 4.62 -11.29 -23.42
C GLN A 418 3.88 -10.72 -22.20
N MET A 419 3.31 -11.57 -21.33
CA MET A 419 2.53 -11.10 -20.18
C MET A 419 3.36 -10.82 -18.92
N SER A 420 4.60 -11.31 -18.82
CA SER A 420 5.40 -11.17 -17.59
C SER A 420 6.45 -10.06 -17.61
N ILE A 421 6.69 -9.40 -18.76
CA ILE A 421 7.75 -8.38 -18.92
C ILE A 421 7.17 -6.94 -19.04
N GLN A 422 5.85 -6.78 -19.15
CA GLN A 422 5.26 -5.59 -19.77
C GLN A 422 5.30 -4.28 -18.94
N GLU A 423 5.54 -4.27 -17.64
CA GLU A 423 5.08 -3.11 -16.87
C GLU A 423 6.15 -2.07 -16.46
N TRP A 424 7.46 -2.39 -16.49
CA TRP A 424 8.49 -1.48 -15.92
C TRP A 424 9.78 -1.21 -16.77
N PRO A 425 10.16 -1.98 -17.80
CA PRO A 425 11.41 -1.69 -18.54
C PRO A 425 11.30 -0.77 -19.77
N ASP A 426 10.10 -0.55 -20.33
CA ASP A 426 9.99 -0.17 -21.74
C ASP A 426 10.04 1.35 -21.99
N THR A 427 9.48 2.16 -21.08
CA THR A 427 9.56 3.63 -21.17
C THR A 427 10.99 4.14 -20.95
N SER A 428 11.70 3.57 -19.98
CA SER A 428 13.12 3.88 -19.72
C SER A 428 14.01 3.51 -20.91
N ARG A 429 13.74 2.37 -21.57
CA ARG A 429 14.44 1.97 -22.80
C ARG A 429 14.17 2.94 -23.94
N ARG A 430 12.91 3.31 -24.18
CA ARG A 430 12.54 4.28 -25.22
C ARG A 430 13.14 5.67 -24.97
N ALA A 431 13.11 6.15 -23.71
CA ALA A 431 13.73 7.41 -23.33
C ALA A 431 15.25 7.43 -23.58
N ARG A 432 15.96 6.31 -23.38
CA ARG A 432 17.39 6.21 -23.70
C ARG A 432 17.69 6.44 -25.19
N VAL A 433 16.81 6.01 -26.09
CA VAL A 433 17.00 6.24 -27.53
C VAL A 433 16.92 7.74 -27.85
N TRP A 434 15.98 8.44 -27.23
CA TRP A 434 15.86 9.90 -27.35
C TRP A 434 17.06 10.65 -26.79
N VAL A 435 17.56 10.25 -25.61
CA VAL A 435 18.77 10.84 -25.01
C VAL A 435 19.95 10.63 -25.95
N PHE A 436 20.16 9.41 -26.44
CA PHE A 436 21.25 9.13 -27.37
C PHE A 436 21.15 9.93 -28.67
N ALA A 437 19.95 10.02 -29.26
CA ALA A 437 19.75 10.78 -30.48
C ALA A 437 19.96 12.29 -30.26
N SER A 438 19.56 12.81 -29.10
CA SER A 438 19.82 14.21 -28.71
C SER A 438 21.31 14.47 -28.52
N ASP A 439 22.02 13.59 -27.80
CA ASP A 439 23.46 13.68 -27.61
C ASP A 439 24.20 13.59 -28.95
N SER A 440 23.76 12.70 -29.85
CA SER A 440 24.33 12.57 -31.18
C SER A 440 24.09 13.82 -32.04
N ALA A 441 22.89 14.40 -31.98
CA ALA A 441 22.56 15.64 -32.71
C ALA A 441 23.38 16.82 -32.19
N THR A 442 23.54 16.96 -30.87
CA THR A 442 24.35 18.03 -30.26
C THR A 442 25.83 17.89 -30.58
N ASN A 443 26.37 16.66 -30.61
CA ASN A 443 27.73 16.42 -31.05
C ASN A 443 27.88 16.74 -32.55
N ALA A 444 26.94 16.31 -33.39
CA ALA A 444 26.98 16.61 -34.83
C ALA A 444 26.92 18.11 -35.13
N THR A 445 26.11 18.88 -34.41
CA THR A 445 26.08 20.36 -34.59
C THR A 445 27.34 21.01 -34.06
N LYS A 446 27.90 20.50 -32.94
CA LYS A 446 29.18 20.98 -32.43
C LYS A 446 30.32 20.72 -33.42
N ASP A 447 30.38 19.53 -33.99
CA ASP A 447 31.39 19.13 -34.98
C ASP A 447 31.29 20.01 -36.24
N MET A 448 30.07 20.26 -36.72
CA MET A 448 29.83 21.17 -37.85
C MET A 448 30.27 22.62 -37.54
N VAL A 449 29.99 23.11 -36.33
CA VAL A 449 30.42 24.46 -35.92
C VAL A 449 31.94 24.54 -35.81
N SER A 450 32.61 23.51 -35.29
CA SER A 450 34.07 23.47 -35.26
C SER A 450 34.67 23.40 -36.66
N GLU A 451 34.10 22.60 -37.57
CA GLU A 451 34.56 22.53 -38.97
C GLU A 451 34.43 23.89 -39.66
N LYS A 452 33.29 24.58 -39.50
CA LYS A 452 33.11 25.94 -40.05
C LYS A 452 34.00 26.98 -39.40
N LEU A 453 34.32 26.83 -38.12
CA LEU A 453 35.28 27.70 -37.43
C LEU A 453 36.70 27.47 -37.95
N GLU A 454 37.09 26.22 -38.18
CA GLU A 454 38.39 25.85 -38.77
C GLU A 454 38.50 26.37 -40.21
N GLU A 455 37.50 26.13 -41.06
CA GLU A 455 37.43 26.72 -42.41
C GLU A 455 37.57 28.25 -42.34
N GLY A 456 36.79 28.92 -41.48
CA GLY A 456 36.89 30.37 -41.27
C GLY A 456 38.29 30.83 -40.85
N SER A 457 38.96 30.08 -39.97
CA SER A 457 40.33 30.37 -39.55
C SER A 457 41.33 30.22 -40.69
N THR A 458 41.17 29.20 -41.54
CA THR A 458 42.02 29.03 -42.73
C THR A 458 41.83 30.17 -43.72
N TYR A 459 40.60 30.63 -43.95
CA TYR A 459 40.33 31.78 -44.81
C TYR A 459 40.91 33.08 -44.25
N ILE A 460 40.89 33.28 -42.93
CA ILE A 460 41.52 34.45 -42.29
C ILE A 460 43.03 34.42 -42.48
N VAL A 461 43.67 33.26 -42.26
CA VAL A 461 45.12 33.09 -42.47
C VAL A 461 45.50 33.29 -43.94
N GLU A 462 44.68 32.78 -44.87
CA GLU A 462 44.87 33.03 -46.30
C GLU A 462 44.73 34.51 -46.66
N ALA A 463 43.73 35.20 -46.09
CA ALA A 463 43.53 36.64 -46.28
C ALA A 463 44.69 37.47 -45.69
N GLU A 464 45.19 37.11 -44.50
CA GLU A 464 46.35 37.75 -43.88
C GLU A 464 47.62 37.56 -44.74
N LYS A 465 47.81 36.36 -45.29
CA LYS A 465 48.90 36.08 -46.22
C LYS A 465 48.76 36.92 -47.50
N ALA A 466 47.58 36.96 -48.10
CA ALA A 466 47.32 37.78 -49.29
C ALA A 466 47.54 39.28 -49.03
N LEU A 467 47.14 39.79 -47.85
CA LEU A 467 47.40 41.17 -47.44
C LEU A 467 48.90 41.43 -47.24
N SER A 468 49.64 40.46 -46.68
CA SER A 468 51.09 40.55 -46.52
C SER A 468 51.81 40.53 -47.87
N GLU A 469 51.36 39.70 -48.81
CA GLU A 469 51.83 39.68 -50.20
C GLU A 469 51.54 41.01 -50.90
N LEU A 470 50.33 41.56 -50.76
CA LEU A 470 49.97 42.86 -51.34
C LEU A 470 50.80 43.99 -50.72
N LYS A 471 51.07 43.97 -49.41
CA LYS A 471 51.99 44.90 -48.74
C LYS A 471 53.42 44.80 -49.28
N SER A 472 53.88 43.59 -49.62
CA SER A 472 55.18 43.39 -50.26
C SER A 472 55.22 43.96 -51.69
N LEU A 473 54.16 43.75 -52.49
CA LEU A 473 54.03 44.27 -53.85
C LEU A 473 53.85 45.80 -53.89
N LEU A 474 53.19 46.37 -52.87
CA LEU A 474 53.01 47.81 -52.70
C LEU A 474 54.29 48.51 -52.21
N GLY A 475 55.41 47.79 -52.11
CA GLY A 475 56.73 48.39 -51.87
C GLY A 475 57.03 48.67 -50.40
N GLY A 476 56.42 47.94 -49.47
CA GLY A 476 56.69 48.09 -48.03
C GLY A 476 58.09 47.68 -47.56
N ASP A 477 58.91 47.10 -48.44
CA ASP A 477 60.32 46.75 -48.15
C ASP A 477 61.33 47.61 -48.94
N GLY A 478 60.87 48.69 -49.56
CA GLY A 478 61.73 49.69 -50.18
C GLY A 478 61.96 50.87 -49.26
N LYS A 479 62.96 50.79 -48.37
CA LYS A 479 63.66 52.01 -47.89
C LYS A 479 64.49 52.63 -49.02
N GLU A 480 63.85 52.93 -50.14
CA GLU A 480 64.35 53.90 -51.10
C GLU A 480 63.24 54.93 -51.27
N ASP A 481 63.27 55.92 -50.40
CA ASP A 481 62.55 57.18 -50.57
C ASP A 481 62.84 57.70 -51.99
N ILE A 482 61.87 57.56 -52.88
CA ILE A 482 61.87 58.18 -54.21
C ILE A 482 62.06 59.71 -54.06
N TRP A 483 61.64 60.27 -52.92
CA TRP A 483 61.85 61.66 -52.52
C TRP A 483 63.30 61.98 -52.12
N ALA A 484 64.05 61.05 -51.52
CA ALA A 484 65.47 61.25 -51.19
C ALA A 484 66.36 61.32 -52.44
N ARG A 485 65.95 60.66 -53.54
CA ARG A 485 66.64 60.71 -54.83
C ARG A 485 66.36 61.99 -55.62
N LEU A 486 65.24 62.67 -55.36
CA LEU A 486 64.89 63.94 -56.01
C LEU A 486 65.56 65.15 -55.32
N ASP A 487 65.73 65.10 -54.00
CA ASP A 487 66.36 66.19 -53.23
C ASP A 487 67.88 66.31 -53.47
N GLY A 488 68.53 65.24 -53.93
CA GLY A 488 69.97 65.25 -54.25
C GLY A 488 70.35 66.07 -55.50
N ASN A 489 69.42 66.28 -56.45
CA ASN A 489 69.73 66.96 -57.73
C ASN A 489 69.20 68.40 -57.83
N LEU A 490 68.38 68.86 -56.89
CA LEU A 490 67.88 70.25 -56.86
C LEU A 490 68.81 71.22 -56.10
N GLY A 491 69.82 70.71 -55.38
CA GLY A 491 70.83 71.49 -54.66
C GLY A 491 71.98 72.05 -55.53
N GLY A 492 72.13 71.59 -56.78
CA GLY A 492 73.26 71.97 -57.66
C GLY A 492 73.06 73.24 -58.49
N ILE A 493 71.82 73.73 -58.66
CA ILE A 493 71.52 74.81 -59.61
C ILE A 493 71.33 76.18 -58.93
N ARG A 494 71.11 76.23 -57.60
CA ARG A 494 70.91 77.50 -56.87
C ARG A 494 72.18 78.19 -56.36
N ARG A 495 73.39 77.64 -56.58
CA ARG A 495 74.65 78.20 -56.04
C ARG A 495 75.58 78.85 -57.07
N LYS A 496 75.07 79.22 -58.26
CA LYS A 496 75.85 79.94 -59.30
C LYS A 496 75.21 81.24 -59.83
N VAL A 497 74.31 81.87 -59.08
CA VAL A 497 73.67 83.15 -59.47
C VAL A 497 73.82 84.21 -58.37
N ALA A 498 74.88 84.15 -57.56
CA ALA A 498 75.16 85.16 -56.53
C ALA A 498 76.63 85.63 -56.52
N ASP A 499 77.30 85.54 -57.67
CA ASP A 499 78.57 86.24 -57.94
C ASP A 499 78.62 86.57 -59.45
N HIS A 500 77.95 87.66 -59.83
CA HIS A 500 78.38 88.64 -60.83
C HIS A 500 77.39 89.80 -60.96
#